data_AF-A0A932LDQ5-F1
#
_entry.id   AF-A0A932LDQ5-F1
#
_cell.length_a   1.000
_cell.length_b   1.000
_cell.length_c   1.000
_cell.angle_alpha   90.00
_cell.angle_beta   90.00
_cell.angle_gamma   90.00
#
_symmetry.space_group_name_H-M   'P 1'
#
loop_
_entity.id
_entity.type
_entity.pdbx_description
1 polymer ?
#
loop_
_entity_poly.entity_id
_entity_poly.type
_entity_poly.pdbx_seq_one_letter_code
_entity_poly.pdbx_strand_id
1 'polypeptide(L)'
;MTSAADLAELIEDWAKWLAFVELCARRPGAAHEVDAQKYRTLHQGLLEACRSAAAVEGPTRALFREIEELAGPWLSKEAVAGAGQEILIKLVLRCRAVQRQLGGPRSVPLGRFVKPLALGAVALAITFVLLRGAWIGRPGTPSVISQVETAIVRTAYAVKRSSLKQRVYIAAPIVCVVTMWVVYRSTRSG
;
A
#
# COMPACT_ATOMS: atom_id res chain seq x y z
N MET A 1 -1.69 -35.91 -9.71
CA MET A 1 -0.56 -35.11 -9.17
C MET A 1 -0.80 -33.69 -9.62
N THR A 2 -1.19 -32.80 -8.72
CA THR A 2 -1.32 -31.36 -9.03
C THR A 2 0.08 -30.84 -9.35
N SER A 3 0.26 -30.25 -10.54
CA SER A 3 1.57 -29.73 -10.92
C SER A 3 1.91 -28.51 -10.06
N ALA A 4 3.19 -28.21 -9.87
CA ALA A 4 3.60 -26.98 -9.19
C ALA A 4 3.08 -25.71 -9.90
N ALA A 5 2.84 -25.80 -11.21
CA ALA A 5 2.26 -24.72 -12.00
C ALA A 5 0.79 -24.50 -11.65
N ASP A 6 -0.01 -25.56 -11.51
CA ASP A 6 -1.43 -25.47 -11.15
C ASP A 6 -1.60 -24.82 -9.77
N LEU A 7 -0.68 -25.13 -8.84
CA LEU A 7 -0.68 -24.52 -7.51
C LEU A 7 -0.35 -23.02 -7.57
N ALA A 8 0.59 -22.61 -8.41
CA ALA A 8 0.95 -21.21 -8.58
C ALA A 8 -0.20 -20.40 -9.18
N GLU A 9 -0.89 -20.96 -10.19
CA GLU A 9 -2.07 -20.36 -10.82
C GLU A 9 -3.21 -20.19 -9.79
N LEU A 10 -3.48 -21.22 -8.98
CA LEU A 10 -4.46 -21.15 -7.90
C LEU A 10 -4.13 -20.05 -6.88
N ILE A 11 -2.86 -19.91 -6.48
CA ILE A 11 -2.43 -18.86 -5.55
C ILE A 11 -2.63 -17.46 -6.16
N GLU A 12 -2.36 -17.31 -7.47
CA GLU A 12 -2.56 -16.06 -8.17
C GLU A 12 -4.05 -15.68 -8.26
N ASP A 13 -4.90 -16.64 -8.62
CA ASP A 13 -6.35 -16.42 -8.72
C ASP A 13 -7.00 -16.16 -7.37
N TRP A 14 -6.53 -16.84 -6.32
CA TRP A 14 -6.92 -16.53 -4.94
C TRP A 14 -6.54 -15.10 -4.55
N ALA A 15 -5.33 -14.64 -4.91
CA ALA A 15 -4.90 -13.27 -4.64
C ALA A 15 -5.72 -12.22 -5.42
N LYS A 16 -6.06 -12.49 -6.69
CA LYS A 16 -6.94 -11.63 -7.51
C LYS A 16 -8.33 -11.54 -6.89
N TRP A 17 -8.90 -12.67 -6.48
CA TRP A 17 -10.22 -12.71 -5.85
C TRP A 17 -10.23 -11.98 -4.50
N LEU A 18 -9.22 -12.21 -3.65
CA LEU A 18 -9.06 -11.48 -2.39
C LEU A 18 -8.94 -9.96 -2.62
N ALA A 19 -8.18 -9.53 -3.62
CA ALA A 19 -8.08 -8.11 -3.98
C ALA A 19 -9.44 -7.50 -4.35
N PHE A 20 -10.28 -8.26 -5.06
CA PHE A 20 -11.65 -7.84 -5.37
C PHE A 20 -12.52 -7.69 -4.10
N VAL A 21 -12.48 -8.67 -3.20
CA VAL A 21 -13.23 -8.61 -1.93
C VAL A 21 -12.74 -7.43 -1.08
N GLU A 22 -11.43 -7.20 -1.02
CA GLU A 22 -10.84 -6.05 -0.32
C GLU A 22 -11.28 -4.71 -0.91
N LEU A 23 -11.38 -4.61 -2.23
CA LEU A 23 -11.89 -3.43 -2.91
C LEU A 23 -13.34 -3.14 -2.48
N CYS A 24 -14.19 -4.16 -2.49
CA CYS A 24 -15.59 -4.06 -2.07
C CYS A 24 -15.72 -3.67 -0.59
N ALA A 25 -14.88 -4.24 0.29
CA ALA A 25 -14.87 -3.91 1.72
C ALA A 25 -14.47 -2.46 2.01
N ARG A 26 -13.61 -1.87 1.17
CA ARG A 26 -13.10 -0.49 1.32
C ARG A 26 -14.01 0.56 0.68
N ARG A 27 -14.64 0.22 -0.44
CA ARG A 27 -15.45 1.14 -1.24
C ARG A 27 -16.78 0.47 -1.60
N PRO A 28 -17.85 0.72 -0.81
CA PRO A 28 -19.20 0.33 -1.19
C PRO A 28 -19.51 0.83 -2.60
N GLY A 29 -20.05 -0.04 -3.45
CA GLY A 29 -20.37 0.27 -4.85
C GLY A 29 -19.27 -0.08 -5.86
N ALA A 30 -18.02 -0.31 -5.45
CA ALA A 30 -16.93 -0.64 -6.38
C ALA A 30 -17.16 -1.92 -7.19
N ALA A 31 -18.00 -2.84 -6.70
CA ALA A 31 -18.40 -4.04 -7.44
C ALA A 31 -19.09 -3.74 -8.79
N HIS A 32 -19.77 -2.59 -8.92
CA HIS A 32 -20.44 -2.22 -10.16
C HIS A 32 -19.45 -1.92 -11.29
N GLU A 33 -18.24 -1.46 -10.95
CA GLU A 33 -17.18 -1.14 -11.91
C GLU A 33 -16.49 -2.40 -12.46
N VAL A 34 -16.64 -3.53 -11.78
CA VAL A 34 -16.03 -4.80 -12.18
C VAL A 34 -16.94 -5.53 -13.15
N ASP A 35 -16.38 -5.96 -14.28
CA ASP A 35 -17.10 -6.74 -15.28
C ASP A 35 -17.62 -8.07 -14.68
N ALA A 36 -18.92 -8.33 -14.87
CA ALA A 36 -19.58 -9.49 -14.27
C ALA A 36 -19.06 -10.82 -14.82
N GLN A 37 -18.69 -10.84 -16.11
CA GLN A 37 -18.18 -12.05 -16.75
C GLN A 37 -16.78 -12.39 -16.24
N LYS A 38 -15.89 -11.40 -16.15
CA LYS A 38 -14.55 -11.56 -15.57
C LYS A 38 -14.62 -12.08 -14.14
N TYR A 39 -15.54 -11.56 -13.32
CA TYR A 39 -15.73 -12.06 -11.96
C TYR A 39 -16.13 -13.53 -11.94
N ARG A 40 -17.14 -13.92 -12.74
CA ARG A 40 -17.62 -15.31 -12.81
C ARG A 40 -16.52 -16.27 -13.25
N THR A 41 -15.77 -15.91 -14.29
CA THR A 41 -14.65 -16.73 -14.77
C THR A 41 -13.58 -16.92 -13.69
N LEU A 42 -13.18 -15.83 -13.00
CA LEU A 42 -12.22 -15.90 -11.91
C LEU A 42 -12.72 -16.79 -10.76
N HIS A 43 -13.98 -16.63 -10.36
CA HIS A 43 -14.57 -17.39 -9.26
C HIS A 43 -14.74 -18.87 -9.58
N GLN A 44 -15.22 -19.20 -10.79
CA GLN A 44 -15.35 -20.58 -11.24
C GLN A 44 -13.99 -21.29 -11.35
N GLY A 45 -13.00 -20.63 -11.96
CA GLY A 45 -11.64 -21.17 -12.06
C GLY A 45 -11.04 -21.44 -10.68
N LEU A 46 -11.20 -20.51 -9.74
CA LEU A 46 -10.78 -20.69 -8.35
C LEU A 46 -11.43 -21.92 -7.69
N LEU A 47 -12.76 -22.06 -7.78
CA LEU A 47 -13.47 -23.19 -7.17
C LEU A 47 -13.15 -24.53 -7.83
N GLU A 48 -12.96 -24.57 -9.15
CA GLU A 48 -12.54 -25.77 -9.88
C GLU A 48 -11.13 -26.22 -9.49
N ALA A 49 -10.20 -25.26 -9.39
CA ALA A 49 -8.85 -25.52 -8.94
C ALA A 49 -8.82 -26.00 -7.48
N CYS A 50 -9.59 -25.39 -6.58
CA CYS A 50 -9.73 -25.85 -5.20
C CYS A 50 -10.28 -27.28 -5.10
N ARG A 51 -11.36 -27.59 -5.84
CA ARG A 51 -11.95 -28.94 -5.85
C ARG A 51 -10.99 -29.98 -6.40
N SER A 52 -10.27 -29.65 -7.47
CA SER A 52 -9.26 -30.53 -8.06
C SER A 52 -8.09 -30.78 -7.10
N ALA A 53 -7.63 -29.73 -6.40
CA ALA A 53 -6.56 -29.84 -5.43
C ALA A 53 -7.00 -30.58 -4.15
N ALA A 54 -8.26 -30.43 -3.72
CA ALA A 54 -8.83 -31.13 -2.58
C ALA A 54 -9.13 -32.62 -2.82
N ALA A 55 -9.14 -33.06 -4.08
CA ALA A 55 -9.26 -34.47 -4.45
C ALA A 55 -7.97 -35.25 -4.18
N VAL A 56 -6.81 -34.56 -4.12
CA VAL A 56 -5.53 -35.18 -3.78
C VAL A 56 -5.41 -35.28 -2.25
N GLU A 57 -5.09 -36.46 -1.74
CA GLU A 57 -4.88 -36.65 -0.30
C GLU A 57 -3.60 -35.97 0.17
N GLY A 58 -3.64 -35.34 1.35
CA GLY A 58 -2.48 -34.67 1.94
C GLY A 58 -2.84 -33.57 2.92
N PRO A 59 -1.83 -32.96 3.58
CA PRO A 59 -2.02 -31.90 4.55
C PRO A 59 -2.64 -30.63 3.95
N THR A 60 -2.49 -30.43 2.64
CA THR A 60 -3.05 -29.28 1.90
C THR A 60 -4.54 -29.42 1.60
N ARG A 61 -5.13 -30.61 1.73
CA ARG A 61 -6.56 -30.85 1.46
C ARG A 61 -7.47 -29.99 2.34
N ALA A 62 -7.13 -29.88 3.63
CA ALA A 62 -7.90 -29.06 4.57
C ALA A 62 -7.87 -27.57 4.19
N LEU A 63 -6.71 -27.09 3.73
CA LEU A 63 -6.52 -25.71 3.29
C LEU A 63 -7.35 -25.39 2.04
N PHE A 64 -7.36 -26.28 1.04
CA PHE A 64 -8.18 -26.07 -0.17
C PHE A 64 -9.67 -26.13 0.10
N ARG A 65 -10.12 -26.97 1.05
CA ARG A 65 -11.51 -26.96 1.53
C ARG A 65 -11.87 -25.66 2.24
N GLU A 66 -10.98 -25.13 3.08
CA GLU A 66 -11.20 -23.84 3.74
C GLU A 66 -11.35 -22.70 2.71
N ILE A 67 -10.55 -22.70 1.64
CA ILE A 67 -10.68 -21.74 0.53
C ILE A 67 -12.05 -21.89 -0.15
N GLU A 68 -12.46 -23.12 -0.47
CA GLU A 68 -13.76 -23.41 -1.09
C GLU A 68 -14.92 -22.95 -0.20
N GLU A 69 -14.86 -23.19 1.11
CA GLU A 69 -15.86 -22.73 2.08
C GLU A 69 -15.94 -21.19 2.18
N LEU A 70 -14.80 -20.51 2.08
CA LEU A 70 -14.74 -19.05 2.11
C LEU A 70 -15.24 -18.41 0.81
N ALA A 71 -14.91 -18.98 -0.34
CA ALA A 71 -15.26 -18.44 -1.66
C ALA A 71 -16.64 -18.88 -2.15
N GLY A 72 -17.08 -20.10 -1.80
CA GLY A 72 -18.28 -20.76 -2.31
C GLY A 72 -19.58 -19.95 -2.20
N PRO A 73 -19.87 -19.28 -1.06
CA PRO A 73 -21.10 -18.49 -0.92
C PRO A 73 -21.21 -17.30 -1.86
N TRP A 74 -20.11 -16.86 -2.46
CA TRP A 74 -19.99 -15.62 -3.24
C TRP A 74 -20.05 -15.88 -4.74
N LEU A 75 -21.11 -16.53 -5.22
CA LEU A 75 -21.26 -16.93 -6.63
C LEU A 75 -21.38 -15.75 -7.61
N SER A 76 -21.68 -14.55 -7.11
CA SER A 76 -21.84 -13.35 -7.94
C SER A 76 -21.23 -12.12 -7.27
N LYS A 77 -20.85 -11.14 -8.10
CA LYS A 77 -20.33 -9.86 -7.60
C LYS A 77 -21.40 -9.10 -6.81
N GLU A 78 -22.68 -9.29 -7.15
CA GLU A 78 -23.83 -8.71 -6.47
C GLU A 78 -23.98 -9.30 -5.05
N ALA A 79 -23.71 -10.60 -4.87
CA ALA A 79 -23.70 -11.22 -3.55
C ALA A 79 -22.61 -10.62 -2.65
N VAL A 80 -21.42 -10.36 -3.19
CA VAL A 80 -20.34 -9.66 -2.47
C VAL A 80 -20.71 -8.19 -2.22
N ALA A 81 -21.31 -7.51 -3.19
CA ALA A 81 -21.69 -6.10 -3.06
C ALA A 81 -22.84 -5.87 -2.07
N GLY A 82 -23.79 -6.81 -2.01
CA GLY A 82 -24.92 -6.80 -1.09
C GLY A 82 -24.54 -7.26 0.32
N ALA A 83 -23.38 -7.89 0.49
CA ALA A 83 -22.86 -8.22 1.80
C ALA A 83 -22.57 -6.94 2.60
N GLY A 84 -23.09 -6.86 3.82
CA GLY A 84 -22.79 -5.75 4.71
C GLY A 84 -21.27 -5.59 4.93
N GLN A 85 -20.83 -4.34 5.11
CA GLN A 85 -19.41 -4.01 5.26
C GLN A 85 -18.73 -4.81 6.38
N GLU A 86 -19.43 -5.08 7.48
CA GLU A 86 -18.92 -5.90 8.58
C GLU A 86 -18.60 -7.34 8.15
N ILE A 87 -19.48 -7.94 7.33
CA ILE A 87 -19.31 -9.30 6.80
C ILE A 87 -18.09 -9.32 5.88
N LEU A 88 -17.96 -8.35 4.98
CA LEU A 88 -16.82 -8.24 4.08
C LEU A 88 -15.49 -8.06 4.84
N ILE A 89 -15.46 -7.26 5.90
CA ILE A 89 -14.26 -7.09 6.74
C ILE A 89 -13.88 -8.43 7.40
N LYS A 90 -14.85 -9.15 7.99
CA LYS A 90 -14.59 -10.47 8.59
C LYS A 90 -14.09 -11.48 7.56
N LEU A 91 -14.69 -11.48 6.37
CA LEU A 91 -14.28 -12.31 5.24
C LEU A 91 -12.83 -12.02 4.85
N VAL A 92 -12.46 -10.75 4.61
CA VAL A 92 -11.08 -10.35 4.28
C VAL A 92 -10.08 -10.83 5.35
N LEU A 93 -10.43 -10.71 6.63
CA LEU A 93 -9.55 -11.17 7.72
C LEU A 93 -9.31 -12.68 7.66
N ARG A 94 -10.35 -13.48 7.42
CA ARG A 94 -10.24 -14.94 7.24
C ARG A 94 -9.44 -15.30 5.99
N CYS A 95 -9.76 -14.69 4.85
CA CYS A 95 -9.04 -14.94 3.61
C CYS A 95 -7.55 -14.60 3.71
N ARG A 96 -7.19 -13.52 4.42
CA ARG A 96 -5.78 -13.18 4.69
C ARG A 96 -5.09 -14.16 5.64
N ALA A 97 -5.82 -14.84 6.52
CA ALA A 97 -5.24 -15.89 7.35
C ALA A 97 -4.88 -17.10 6.47
N VAL A 98 -5.77 -17.49 5.57
CA VAL A 98 -5.55 -18.57 4.59
C VAL A 98 -4.43 -18.23 3.60
N GLN A 99 -4.39 -17.01 3.05
CA GLN A 99 -3.30 -16.56 2.18
C GLN A 99 -1.91 -16.70 2.83
N ARG A 100 -1.81 -16.48 4.14
CA ARG A 100 -0.56 -16.64 4.89
C ARG A 100 -0.15 -18.11 5.00
N GLN A 101 -1.11 -19.02 5.11
CA GLN A 101 -0.84 -20.46 5.12
C GLN A 101 -0.39 -20.97 3.74
N LEU A 102 -0.89 -20.37 2.65
CA LEU A 102 -0.45 -20.65 1.27
C LEU A 102 0.98 -20.15 0.94
N GLY A 103 1.67 -19.49 1.88
CA GLY A 103 3.00 -18.91 1.63
C GLY A 103 2.97 -17.69 0.72
N GLY A 104 1.79 -17.08 0.50
CA GLY A 104 1.65 -15.93 -0.37
C GLY A 104 2.48 -14.72 0.10
N PRO A 105 2.94 -13.86 -0.82
CA PRO A 105 3.65 -12.65 -0.46
C PRO A 105 2.80 -11.84 0.51
N ARG A 106 3.40 -11.40 1.63
CA ARG A 106 2.72 -10.52 2.60
C ARG A 106 2.25 -9.29 1.83
N SER A 107 0.96 -9.25 1.50
CA SER A 107 0.31 -8.09 0.89
C SER A 107 0.26 -6.99 1.95
N VAL A 108 1.41 -6.37 2.21
CA VAL A 108 1.45 -5.09 2.90
C VAL A 108 0.56 -4.16 2.09
N PRO A 109 -0.39 -3.45 2.73
CA PRO A 109 -1.33 -2.59 2.00
C PRO A 109 -0.57 -1.44 1.34
N LEU A 110 -0.07 -1.68 0.13
CA LEU A 110 0.84 -0.80 -0.60
C LEU A 110 0.18 0.57 -0.81
N GLY A 111 -1.14 0.59 -1.01
CA GLY A 111 -1.95 1.81 -1.12
C GLY A 111 -1.92 2.75 0.10
N ARG A 112 -1.50 2.29 1.29
CA ARG A 112 -1.39 3.15 2.48
C ARG A 112 -0.06 3.90 2.55
N PHE A 113 0.96 3.45 1.81
CA PHE A 113 2.31 4.04 1.84
C PHE A 113 2.69 4.82 0.57
N VAL A 114 1.99 4.65 -0.56
CA VAL A 114 2.32 5.41 -1.79
C VAL A 114 2.01 6.90 -1.66
N LYS A 115 0.92 7.27 -0.97
CA LYS A 115 0.53 8.68 -0.75
C LYS A 115 1.55 9.49 0.07
N PRO A 116 2.06 9.01 1.22
CA PRO A 116 3.10 9.76 1.94
C PRO A 116 4.44 9.78 1.20
N LEU A 117 4.76 8.75 0.40
CA LEU A 117 6.01 8.71 -0.35
C LEU A 117 6.02 9.74 -1.51
N ALA A 118 4.90 9.86 -2.21
CA ALA A 118 4.72 10.88 -3.25
C ALA A 118 4.81 12.30 -2.69
N LEU A 119 4.21 12.57 -1.52
CA LEU A 119 4.32 13.87 -0.85
C LEU A 119 5.76 14.17 -0.40
N GLY A 120 6.49 13.16 0.10
CA GLY A 120 7.90 13.28 0.44
C GLY A 120 8.77 13.61 -0.77
N ALA A 121 8.54 12.95 -1.90
CA ALA A 121 9.27 13.20 -3.15
C ALA A 121 9.05 14.61 -3.70
N VAL A 122 7.80 15.11 -3.65
CA VAL A 122 7.46 16.49 -4.06
C VAL A 122 8.16 17.52 -3.16
N ALA A 123 8.16 17.30 -1.84
CA ALA A 123 8.84 18.19 -0.90
C ALA A 123 10.35 18.24 -1.15
N LEU A 124 10.98 17.09 -1.44
CA LEU A 124 12.40 17.01 -1.80
C LEU A 124 12.70 17.72 -3.12
N ALA A 125 11.86 17.55 -4.13
CA ALA A 125 12.02 18.21 -5.42
C ALA A 125 11.94 19.74 -5.29
N ILE A 126 10.97 20.27 -4.54
CA ILE A 126 10.83 21.71 -4.27
C ILE A 126 12.08 22.24 -3.54
N THR A 127 12.54 21.51 -2.52
CA THR A 127 13.73 21.89 -1.75
C THR A 127 14.98 21.94 -2.64
N PHE A 128 15.13 20.96 -3.53
CA PHE A 128 16.24 20.90 -4.49
C PHE A 128 16.20 22.05 -5.49
N VAL A 129 15.03 22.39 -6.04
CA VAL A 129 14.86 23.51 -6.97
C VAL A 129 15.22 24.84 -6.30
N LEU A 130 14.78 25.07 -5.06
CA LEU A 130 15.10 26.29 -4.31
C LEU A 130 16.60 26.40 -4.01
N LEU A 131 17.24 25.30 -3.59
CA LEU A 131 18.68 25.25 -3.34
C LEU A 131 19.48 25.51 -4.62
N ARG A 132 19.05 24.94 -5.76
CA ARG A 132 19.75 25.12 -7.03
C ARG A 132 19.60 26.53 -7.59
N GLY A 133 18.40 27.12 -7.45
CA GLY A 133 18.14 28.51 -7.83
C GLY A 133 18.99 29.51 -7.03
N ALA A 134 19.20 29.25 -5.73
CA ALA A 134 20.06 30.07 -4.88
C ALA A 134 21.56 29.97 -5.25
N TRP A 135 22.00 28.87 -5.85
CA TRP A 135 23.40 28.66 -6.24
C TRP A 135 23.76 29.21 -7.62
N ILE A 136 22.80 29.29 -8.56
CA ILE A 136 23.08 29.62 -9.97
C ILE A 136 23.04 31.13 -10.25
N GLY A 137 22.48 31.95 -9.38
CA GLY A 137 22.33 33.37 -9.67
C GLY A 137 22.47 34.28 -8.45
N ARG A 138 23.69 34.77 -8.21
CA ARG A 138 24.03 36.21 -8.09
C ARG A 138 25.20 36.45 -7.11
N PRO A 139 26.36 36.93 -7.59
CA PRO A 139 27.29 37.64 -6.72
C PRO A 139 26.64 38.97 -6.31
N GLY A 140 26.31 39.14 -5.02
CA GLY A 140 25.89 40.44 -4.45
C GLY A 140 24.48 40.54 -3.87
N THR A 141 23.81 39.46 -3.48
CA THR A 141 22.51 39.57 -2.76
C THR A 141 22.70 39.66 -1.23
N PRO A 142 21.99 40.58 -0.54
CA PRO A 142 21.99 40.69 0.91
C PRO A 142 21.40 39.43 1.57
N SER A 143 21.88 39.15 2.79
CA SER A 143 21.89 37.83 3.42
C SER A 143 20.53 37.11 3.46
N VAL A 144 20.52 35.95 2.80
CA VAL A 144 19.49 34.89 2.85
C VAL A 144 19.11 34.50 4.29
N ILE A 145 20.00 34.76 5.25
CA ILE A 145 19.83 34.52 6.69
C ILE A 145 18.57 35.20 7.24
N SER A 146 18.23 36.41 6.77
CA SER A 146 17.04 37.16 7.27
C SER A 146 15.70 36.57 6.80
N GLN A 147 15.65 35.97 5.61
CA GLN A 147 14.44 35.32 5.09
C GLN A 147 14.18 33.96 5.74
N VAL A 148 15.25 33.27 6.15
CA VAL A 148 15.15 31.98 6.85
C VAL A 148 14.55 32.18 8.24
N GLU A 149 14.93 33.25 8.94
CA GLU A 149 14.46 33.52 10.30
C GLU A 149 12.94 33.76 10.36
N THR A 150 12.39 34.50 9.39
CA THR A 150 10.95 34.75 9.28
C THR A 150 10.15 33.50 8.86
N ALA A 151 10.75 32.61 8.05
CA ALA A 151 10.13 31.34 7.68
C ALA A 151 10.09 30.33 8.85
N ILE A 152 11.12 30.33 9.71
CA ILE A 152 11.19 29.46 10.89
C ILE A 152 10.13 29.85 11.92
N VAL A 153 9.93 31.16 12.18
CA VAL A 153 8.93 31.61 13.17
C VAL A 153 7.50 31.29 12.73
N ARG A 154 7.18 31.40 11.42
CA ARG A 154 5.86 31.02 10.89
C ARG A 154 5.60 29.51 10.93
N THR A 155 6.61 28.69 10.65
CA THR A 155 6.46 27.23 10.67
C THR A 155 6.42 26.67 12.10
N ALA A 156 7.16 27.27 13.04
CA ALA A 156 7.11 26.90 14.46
C ALA A 156 5.71 27.07 15.08
N TYR A 157 4.95 28.09 14.65
CA TYR A 157 3.59 28.31 15.12
C TYR A 157 2.59 27.26 14.60
N ALA A 158 2.79 26.76 13.37
CA ALA A 158 1.94 25.72 12.78
C ALA A 158 2.16 24.32 13.39
N VAL A 159 3.38 24.04 13.87
CA VAL A 159 3.76 22.73 14.44
C VAL A 159 3.17 22.51 15.84
N LYS A 160 2.88 23.58 16.58
CA LYS A 160 2.35 23.46 17.95
C LYS A 160 0.94 22.83 18.01
N ARG A 161 0.20 22.79 16.89
CA ARG A 161 -1.13 22.18 16.76
C ARG A 161 -1.16 20.77 16.15
N SER A 162 -0.02 20.22 15.71
CA SER A 162 0.00 18.94 14.98
C SER A 162 0.41 17.73 15.84
N SER A 163 -0.22 16.60 15.54
CA SER A 163 -0.06 15.28 16.17
C SER A 163 1.39 14.78 16.13
N LEU A 164 1.82 14.06 17.16
CA LEU A 164 3.17 13.49 17.36
C LEU A 164 3.75 12.80 16.10
N LYS A 165 2.91 12.11 15.32
CA LYS A 165 3.34 11.44 14.08
C LYS A 165 3.74 12.45 13.00
N GLN A 166 3.03 13.57 12.90
CA GLN A 166 3.29 14.61 11.90
C GLN A 166 4.54 15.42 12.23
N ARG A 167 4.90 15.53 13.51
CA ARG A 167 6.15 16.17 13.97
C ARG A 167 7.39 15.40 13.51
N VAL A 168 7.35 14.07 13.57
CA VAL A 168 8.47 13.22 13.11
C VAL A 168 8.70 13.37 11.60
N TYR A 169 7.62 13.45 10.81
CA TYR A 169 7.72 13.64 9.36
C TYR A 169 8.31 14.98 8.94
N ILE A 170 8.09 16.04 9.72
CA ILE A 170 8.66 17.38 9.43
C ILE A 170 10.10 17.47 9.94
N ALA A 171 10.42 16.87 11.09
CA ALA A 171 11.75 16.92 11.67
C ALA A 171 12.80 16.12 10.87
N ALA A 172 12.42 14.95 10.34
CA ALA A 172 13.35 14.08 9.61
C ALA A 172 14.07 14.75 8.42
N PRO A 173 13.38 15.45 7.48
CA PRO A 173 14.07 16.09 6.35
C PRO A 173 14.95 17.26 6.79
N ILE A 174 14.57 18.01 7.83
CA ILE A 174 15.39 19.10 8.38
C ILE A 174 16.70 18.53 8.92
N VAL A 175 16.63 17.44 9.70
CA VAL A 175 17.82 16.77 10.23
C VAL A 175 18.71 16.26 9.10
N CYS A 176 18.15 15.64 8.05
CA CYS A 176 18.93 15.19 6.89
C CYS A 176 19.63 16.34 6.15
N VAL A 177 18.97 17.48 5.96
CA VAL A 177 19.58 18.65 5.29
C VAL A 177 20.71 19.22 6.15
N VAL A 178 20.51 19.31 7.47
CA VAL A 178 21.54 19.79 8.40
C VAL A 178 22.75 18.86 8.43
N THR A 179 22.55 17.55 8.55
CA THR A 179 23.67 16.59 8.55
C THR A 179 24.42 16.60 7.22
N MET A 180 23.71 16.66 6.09
CA MET A 180 24.32 16.76 4.78
C MET A 180 25.13 18.05 4.61
N TRP A 181 24.64 19.18 5.14
CA TRP A 181 25.35 20.46 5.11
C TRP A 181 26.62 20.43 5.97
N VAL A 182 26.57 19.81 7.16
CA VAL A 182 27.74 19.66 8.02
C VAL A 182 28.84 18.84 7.33
N VAL A 183 28.47 17.71 6.72
CA VAL A 183 29.42 16.83 6.00
C VAL A 183 30.01 17.55 4.77
N TYR A 184 29.18 18.26 4.01
CA TYR A 184 29.64 19.04 2.87
C TYR A 184 30.62 20.14 3.28
N ARG A 185 30.35 20.81 4.41
CA ARG A 185 31.22 21.87 4.93
C ARG A 185 32.57 21.31 5.39
N SER A 186 32.60 20.16 6.05
CA SER A 186 33.85 19.55 6.52
C SER A 186 34.79 19.15 5.38
N THR A 187 34.24 18.77 4.21
CA THR A 187 35.07 18.42 3.05
C THR A 187 35.68 19.62 2.33
N ARG A 188 35.24 20.85 2.62
CA ARG A 188 35.67 22.07 1.91
C ARG A 188 36.71 22.89 2.68
N SER A 189 36.99 22.55 3.93
CA SER A 189 37.90 23.28 4.83
C SER A 189 39.27 22.60 5.05
N GLY A 190 39.62 21.60 4.23
CA GLY A 190 40.95 21.00 4.16
C GLY A 190 41.52 21.21 2.76
#